data_AF-A0A2N0NS20-F1
#
_entry.id   AF-A0A2N0NS20-F1
#
_cell.length_a   1.000
_cell.length_b   1.000
_cell.length_c   1.000
_cell.angle_alpha   90.00
_cell.angle_beta   90.00
_cell.angle_gamma   90.00
#
_symmetry.space_group_name_H-M   'P 1'
#
loop_
_entity.id
_entity.type
_entity.pdbx_description
1 polymer ?
#
loop_
_entity_poly.entity_id
_entity_poly.type
_entity_poly.pdbx_seq_one_letter_code
_entity_poly.pdbx_strand_id
1 'polypeptide(L)'
;MNRNFIFVFILLASLSIVNAIPIPHKLLKRTTEFKQCKHSPMPPPLSIVISPDPVVSGNTETFTVSATFDQDIPDGTDLTVFFGDSITGAIIGDIHRAPMCA
;
A
#
# COMPACT_ATOMS: atom_id res chain seq x y z
N MET A 1 -27.95 -37.03 29.14
CA MET A 1 -27.60 -35.96 28.18
C MET A 1 -27.47 -36.59 26.79
N ASN A 2 -28.30 -36.19 25.84
CA ASN A 2 -28.32 -36.82 24.52
C ASN A 2 -27.01 -36.51 23.78
N ARG A 3 -26.24 -37.55 23.41
CA ARG A 3 -24.93 -37.42 22.75
C ARG A 3 -24.99 -36.52 21.51
N ASN A 4 -26.10 -36.56 20.79
CA ASN A 4 -26.36 -35.74 19.60
C ASN A 4 -26.45 -34.24 19.91
N PHE A 5 -26.99 -33.84 21.07
CA PHE A 5 -27.07 -32.42 21.44
C PHE A 5 -25.68 -31.83 21.67
N ILE A 6 -24.77 -32.59 22.29
CA ILE A 6 -23.39 -32.16 22.52
C ILE A 6 -22.67 -31.89 21.20
N PHE A 7 -22.85 -32.77 20.20
CA PHE A 7 -22.25 -32.57 18.87
C PHE A 7 -22.78 -31.31 18.17
N VAL A 8 -24.09 -31.04 18.25
CA VAL A 8 -24.68 -29.83 17.66
C VAL A 8 -24.12 -28.57 18.30
N PHE A 9 -23.96 -28.54 19.62
CA PHE A 9 -23.36 -27.39 20.31
C PHE A 9 -21.90 -27.16 19.96
N ILE A 10 -21.10 -28.23 19.84
CA ILE A 10 -19.69 -28.13 19.43
C ILE A 10 -19.59 -27.60 17.99
N LEU A 11 -20.45 -28.08 17.09
CA LEU A 11 -20.48 -27.66 15.70
C LEU A 11 -20.94 -26.21 15.52
N LEU A 12 -21.92 -25.77 16.32
CA LEU A 12 -22.38 -24.39 16.31
C LEU A 12 -21.32 -23.44 16.87
N ALA A 13 -20.61 -23.85 17.93
CA ALA A 13 -19.51 -23.09 18.49
C ALA A 13 -18.34 -22.94 17.51
N SER A 14 -17.96 -24.01 16.80
CA SER A 14 -16.89 -23.95 15.81
C SER A 14 -17.25 -23.10 14.60
N LEU A 15 -18.48 -23.21 14.08
CA LEU A 15 -18.98 -22.35 12.99
C LEU A 15 -19.04 -20.87 13.40
N SER A 16 -19.46 -20.59 14.63
CA SER A 16 -19.50 -19.23 15.17
C SER A 16 -18.10 -18.62 15.27
N ILE A 17 -17.10 -19.39 15.71
CA ILE A 17 -15.70 -18.94 15.77
C ILE A 17 -15.16 -18.64 14.37
N VAL A 18 -15.44 -19.50 13.37
CA VAL A 18 -14.99 -19.26 11.98
C VAL A 18 -15.69 -18.05 11.34
N ASN A 19 -16.95 -17.80 11.68
CA ASN A 19 -17.71 -16.66 11.14
C ASN A 19 -17.42 -15.34 11.86
N ALA A 20 -17.04 -15.37 13.15
CA ALA A 20 -16.73 -14.20 13.96
C ALA A 20 -15.26 -13.77 13.89
N ILE A 21 -14.34 -14.68 13.52
CA ILE A 21 -12.96 -14.30 13.21
C ILE A 21 -12.98 -13.63 11.83
N PRO A 22 -12.69 -12.32 11.74
CA PRO A 22 -12.53 -11.68 10.44
C PRO A 22 -11.42 -12.43 9.72
N ILE A 23 -11.76 -13.02 8.57
CA ILE A 23 -10.84 -13.67 7.65
C ILE A 23 -9.54 -12.84 7.60
N PRO A 24 -8.36 -13.46 7.78
CA PRO A 24 -7.08 -12.79 8.12
C PRO A 24 -6.64 -11.68 7.15
N HIS A 25 -7.29 -11.57 5.98
CA HIS A 25 -7.10 -10.46 5.05
C HIS A 25 -7.46 -9.09 5.64
N LYS A 26 -8.37 -8.97 6.62
CA LYS A 26 -8.71 -7.67 7.23
C LYS A 26 -7.82 -7.28 8.41
N LEU A 27 -7.00 -8.19 8.95
CA LEU A 27 -6.20 -7.95 10.16
C LEU A 27 -4.69 -7.79 9.89
N LEU A 28 -4.23 -8.04 8.67
CA LEU A 28 -2.91 -7.57 8.28
C LEU A 28 -3.00 -6.07 8.00
N LYS A 29 -2.73 -5.24 9.01
CA LYS A 29 -2.28 -3.86 8.81
C LYS A 29 -0.98 -3.94 8.00
N ARG A 30 -1.10 -4.05 6.67
CA ARG A 30 0.03 -3.94 5.76
C ARG A 30 0.36 -2.47 5.70
N THR A 31 1.27 -2.04 6.57
CA THR A 31 1.96 -0.78 6.35
C THR A 31 2.72 -0.91 5.04
N THR A 32 2.51 0.03 4.12
CA THR A 32 3.24 0.02 2.86
C THR A 32 4.70 0.38 3.11
N GLU A 33 5.63 -0.48 2.67
CA GLU A 33 7.07 -0.22 2.75
C GLU A 33 7.59 0.35 1.44
N PHE A 34 8.16 1.55 1.49
CA PHE A 34 8.88 2.14 0.37
C PHE A 34 10.36 1.80 0.42
N LYS A 35 10.93 1.50 -0.74
CA LYS A 35 12.35 1.20 -0.90
C LYS A 35 12.97 2.17 -1.88
N GLN A 36 14.22 2.54 -1.64
CA GLN A 36 15.00 3.37 -2.53
C GLN A 36 15.20 2.66 -3.88
N CYS A 37 15.00 3.40 -4.96
CA CYS A 37 15.24 2.90 -6.31
C CYS A 37 16.75 2.65 -6.50
N LYS A 38 17.13 1.46 -6.98
CA LYS A 38 18.51 1.15 -7.31
C LYS A 38 18.87 1.75 -8.67
N HIS A 39 19.22 3.03 -8.69
CA HIS A 39 19.69 3.73 -9.88
C HIS A 39 21.06 4.38 -9.63
N SER A 40 21.79 4.73 -10.69
CA SER A 40 23.07 5.44 -10.61
C SER A 40 22.96 6.79 -11.32
N PRO A 41 23.20 7.93 -10.64
CA PRO A 41 23.49 8.05 -9.21
C PRO A 41 22.30 7.62 -8.33
N MET A 42 22.58 7.22 -7.09
CA MET A 42 21.54 6.83 -6.15
C MET A 42 20.70 8.07 -5.79
N PRO A 43 19.38 8.07 -6.03
CA PRO A 43 18.54 9.21 -5.70
C PRO A 43 18.45 9.38 -4.17
N PRO A 44 18.23 10.60 -3.65
CA PRO A 44 18.05 10.80 -2.22
C PRO A 44 16.83 10.02 -1.70
N PRO A 45 16.85 9.59 -0.44
CA PRO A 45 15.72 8.89 0.16
C PRO A 45 14.49 9.81 0.22
N LEU A 46 13.35 9.30 -0.24
CA LEU A 46 12.06 9.98 -0.12
C LEU A 46 11.33 9.47 1.12
N SER A 47 10.76 10.39 1.90
CA SER A 47 9.79 10.09 2.94
C SER A 47 8.39 10.16 2.32
N ILE A 48 7.63 9.07 2.40
CA ILE A 48 6.33 8.95 1.76
C ILE A 48 5.30 8.50 2.79
N VAL A 49 4.21 9.26 2.91
CA VAL A 49 3.04 8.93 3.72
C VAL A 49 1.84 8.76 2.80
N ILE A 50 1.14 7.63 2.92
CA ILE A 50 -0.04 7.33 2.10
C ILE A 50 -1.31 7.38 2.97
N SER A 51 -2.41 7.84 2.40
CA SER A 51 -3.73 7.75 3.02
C SER A 51 -4.81 7.45 1.97
N PRO A 52 -5.64 6.38 2.14
CA PRO A 52 -5.54 5.32 3.14
C PRO A 52 -4.34 4.37 2.88
N ASP A 53 -3.81 3.77 3.95
CA ASP A 53 -2.79 2.70 3.89
C ASP A 53 -3.35 1.42 4.57
N PRO A 54 -3.52 0.31 3.84
CA PRO A 54 -3.19 0.11 2.42
C PRO A 54 -4.14 0.86 1.48
N VAL A 55 -3.65 1.13 0.26
CA VAL A 55 -4.45 1.71 -0.82
C VAL A 55 -5.70 0.88 -1.09
N VAL A 56 -6.83 1.54 -1.35
CA VAL A 56 -8.14 0.90 -1.53
C VAL A 56 -8.70 1.27 -2.89
N SER A 57 -8.82 0.28 -3.76
CA SER A 57 -9.34 0.46 -5.12
C SER A 57 -10.67 1.21 -5.14
N GLY A 58 -10.77 2.19 -6.05
CA GLY A 58 -11.96 3.03 -6.24
C GLY A 58 -12.06 4.23 -5.29
N ASN A 59 -11.13 4.36 -4.33
CA ASN A 59 -11.06 5.55 -3.47
C ASN A 59 -9.97 6.49 -3.96
N THR A 60 -10.06 7.77 -3.56
CA THR A 60 -8.97 8.72 -3.75
C THR A 60 -7.87 8.43 -2.73
N GLU A 61 -6.65 8.16 -3.20
CA GLU A 61 -5.47 8.07 -2.36
C GLU A 61 -4.67 9.38 -2.37
N THR A 62 -4.07 9.70 -1.23
CA THR A 62 -3.16 10.84 -1.07
C THR A 62 -1.77 10.35 -0.73
N PHE A 63 -0.78 10.80 -1.50
CA PHE A 63 0.64 10.55 -1.27
C PHE A 63 1.30 11.86 -0.86
N THR A 64 1.78 11.93 0.38
CA THR A 64 2.58 13.06 0.86
C THR A 64 4.05 12.66 0.75
N VAL A 65 4.78 13.32 -0.14
CA VAL A 65 6.19 13.03 -0.43
C VAL A 65 7.05 14.19 0.04
N SER A 66 8.10 13.91 0.80
CA SER A 66 9.11 14.88 1.19
C SER A 66 10.52 14.32 1.00
N ALA A 67 11.46 15.19 0.70
CA ALA A 67 12.85 14.86 0.46
C ALA A 67 13.76 16.01 0.85
N THR A 68 15.01 15.68 1.18
CA THR A 68 16.09 16.65 1.35
C THR A 68 17.11 16.40 0.25
N PHE A 69 17.46 17.45 -0.48
CA PHE A 69 18.46 17.41 -1.55
C PHE A 69 19.73 18.14 -1.09
N ASP A 70 20.90 17.59 -1.39
CA ASP A 70 22.20 18.21 -1.07
C ASP A 70 22.57 19.33 -2.07
N GLN A 71 21.84 19.43 -3.17
CA GLN A 71 22.05 20.40 -4.24
C GLN A 71 20.72 21.05 -4.59
N ASP A 72 20.80 22.26 -5.13
CA ASP A 72 19.63 22.96 -5.65
C ASP A 72 18.99 22.16 -6.80
N ILE A 73 17.66 22.13 -6.81
CA ILE A 73 16.90 21.50 -7.89
C ILE A 73 16.98 22.41 -9.11
N PRO A 74 17.53 21.95 -10.25
CA PRO A 74 17.63 22.78 -11.45
C PRO A 74 16.25 23.11 -12.02
N ASP A 75 16.15 24.27 -12.68
CA ASP A 75 14.97 24.66 -13.45
C ASP A 75 14.63 23.59 -14.50
N GLY A 76 13.32 23.32 -14.66
CA GLY A 76 12.81 22.29 -15.58
C GLY A 76 12.82 20.86 -15.01
N THR A 77 13.06 20.70 -13.70
CA THR A 77 12.91 19.40 -13.03
C THR A 77 11.43 19.09 -12.78
N ASP A 78 11.00 17.89 -13.18
CA ASP A 78 9.64 17.38 -12.96
C ASP A 78 9.61 16.25 -11.91
N LEU A 79 8.63 16.31 -11.01
CA LEU A 79 8.20 15.18 -10.21
C LEU A 79 7.27 14.29 -11.05
N THR A 80 7.66 13.03 -11.24
CA THR A 80 6.84 12.04 -11.96
C THR A 80 6.35 10.95 -11.00
N VAL A 81 5.05 10.67 -11.01
CA VAL A 81 4.40 9.62 -10.20
C VAL A 81 3.58 8.71 -11.12
N PHE A 82 3.76 7.40 -10.97
CA PHE A 82 3.02 6.38 -11.74
C PHE A 82 2.93 5.08 -10.95
N PHE A 83 1.93 4.26 -11.28
CA PHE A 83 1.86 2.87 -10.83
C PHE A 83 2.55 1.97 -11.86
N GLY A 84 3.33 0.99 -11.39
CA GLY A 84 4.06 0.08 -12.27
C GLY A 84 4.01 -1.35 -11.77
N ASP A 85 3.92 -2.30 -12.70
CA ASP A 85 4.09 -3.71 -12.43
C ASP A 85 5.60 -4.01 -12.31
N SER A 86 6.06 -4.46 -11.15
CA SER A 86 7.47 -4.72 -10.89
C SER A 86 8.04 -5.95 -11.64
N ILE A 87 7.18 -6.82 -12.16
CA ILE A 87 7.57 -8.05 -12.88
C ILE A 87 7.69 -7.76 -14.37
N THR A 88 6.68 -7.11 -14.95
CA THR A 88 6.64 -6.83 -16.40
C THR A 88 7.27 -5.49 -16.76
N GLY A 89 7.43 -4.59 -15.78
CA GLY A 89 7.87 -3.21 -16.01
C GLY A 89 6.79 -2.32 -16.64
N ALA A 90 5.56 -2.83 -16.82
CA ALA A 90 4.49 -2.09 -17.45
C ALA A 90 3.97 -0.99 -16.52
N ILE A 91 3.73 0.20 -17.08
CA ILE A 91 3.03 1.28 -16.38
C ILE A 91 1.54 0.94 -16.34
N ILE A 92 0.94 1.13 -15.17
CA ILE A 92 -0.48 0.89 -14.91
C ILE A 92 -1.17 2.25 -14.84
N GLY A 93 -2.10 2.49 -15.76
CA GLY A 93 -2.84 3.74 -15.83
C GLY A 93 -1.99 4.91 -16.34
N ASP A 94 -2.25 6.10 -15.79
CA ASP A 94 -1.65 7.35 -16.25
C ASP A 94 -0.37 7.71 -15.49
N ILE A 95 0.48 8.50 -16.14
CA ILE A 95 1.67 9.10 -15.54
C ILE A 95 1.31 10.53 -15.14
N HIS A 96 1.47 10.85 -13.86
CA HIS A 96 1.35 12.22 -13.37
C HIS A 96 2.72 12.90 -13.35
N ARG A 97 2.78 14.12 -13.89
CA ARG A 97 3.97 14.98 -13.87
C ARG A 97 3.62 16.35 -13.31
N ALA A 98 4.49 16.87 -12.46
CA ALA A 98 4.37 18.22 -11.90
C ALA A 98 5.76 18.88 -11.84
N PRO A 99 5.92 20.15 -12.23
CA PRO A 99 7.19 20.84 -12.09
C PRO A 99 7.54 21.02 -10.60
N MET A 100 8.81 20.78 -10.24
CA MET A 100 9.31 20.98 -8.87
C MET A 100 9.69 22.44 -8.59
N CYS A 101 10.07 23.17 -9.65
CA CYS A 101 10.40 24.59 -9.62
C CYS A 101 9.46 25.30 -10.61
N ALA A 102 8.77 26.35 -10.15
CA ALA A 102 7.83 27.14 -10.94
C ALA A 102 8.27 28.62 -10.94
#